data_AF-A0A962TTT3-F1
#
_entry.id   AF-A0A962TTT3-F1
#
_cell.length_a   1.000
_cell.length_b   1.000
_cell.length_c   1.000
_cell.angle_alpha   90.00
_cell.angle_beta   90.00
_cell.angle_gamma   90.00
#
_symmetry.space_group_name_H-M   'P 1'
#
loop_
_entity.id
_entity.type
_entity.pdbx_description
1 polymer ?
#
loop_
_entity_poly.entity_id
_entity_poly.type
_entity_poly.pdbx_seq_one_letter_code
_entity_poly.pdbx_strand_id
1 'polypeptide(L)'
;MSDDQQTTRLRGLLTGTAVGDALGLPAEGLSRRRVQRLYQGHWRHRLIFGRGMISDDTEHTVFVAQCLLRHPDSPERFARRLGWSLRGWLLSLPAGIGFATLRA
;
A
#
# COMPACT_ATOMS: atom_id res chain seq x y z
N MET A 1 -27.21 -4.90 -3.38
CA MET A 1 -26.54 -3.83 -2.60
C MET A 1 -26.84 -2.52 -3.29
N SER A 2 -27.10 -1.43 -2.56
CA SER A 2 -27.21 -0.12 -3.21
C SER A 2 -25.83 0.34 -3.70
N ASP A 3 -25.78 1.09 -4.79
CA ASP A 3 -24.54 1.68 -5.35
C ASP A 3 -23.77 2.49 -4.29
N ASP A 4 -24.50 3.13 -3.38
CA ASP A 4 -23.94 3.93 -2.29
C ASP A 4 -23.22 3.06 -1.24
N GLN A 5 -23.79 1.89 -0.92
CA GLN A 5 -23.17 0.92 -0.03
C GLN A 5 -21.90 0.32 -0.64
N GLN A 6 -21.92 0.02 -1.95
CA GLN A 6 -20.75 -0.49 -2.66
C GLN A 6 -19.64 0.56 -2.71
N THR A 7 -19.97 1.80 -3.04
CA THR A 7 -19.03 2.93 -3.06
C THR A 7 -18.37 3.13 -1.70
N THR A 8 -19.17 3.09 -0.62
CA THR A 8 -18.66 3.22 0.75
C THR A 8 -17.67 2.11 1.10
N ARG A 9 -17.96 0.86 0.71
CA ARG A 9 -17.06 -0.28 0.94
C ARG A 9 -15.76 -0.15 0.16
N LEU A 10 -15.81 0.26 -1.11
CA LEU A 10 -14.61 0.44 -1.93
C LEU A 10 -13.73 1.58 -1.41
N ARG A 11 -14.34 2.69 -0.97
CA ARG A 11 -13.60 3.77 -0.29
C ARG A 11 -12.95 3.27 0.99
N GLY A 12 -13.70 2.54 1.82
CA GLY A 12 -13.18 1.94 3.05
C GLY A 12 -12.03 0.96 2.80
N LEU A 13 -12.10 0.18 1.72
CA LEU A 13 -11.02 -0.72 1.31
C LEU A 13 -9.77 0.07 0.95
N LEU A 14 -9.86 1.04 0.04
CA LEU A 14 -8.69 1.81 -0.42
C LEU A 14 -8.07 2.63 0.71
N THR A 15 -8.89 3.36 1.48
CA THR A 15 -8.41 4.16 2.61
C THR A 15 -7.92 3.29 3.75
N GLY A 16 -8.59 2.17 4.03
CA GLY A 16 -8.21 1.22 5.07
C GLY A 16 -6.86 0.57 4.78
N THR A 17 -6.61 0.16 3.52
CA THR A 17 -5.29 -0.31 3.07
C THR A 17 -4.23 0.75 3.31
N ALA A 18 -4.45 1.99 2.87
CA ALA A 18 -3.47 3.06 3.03
C ALA A 18 -3.18 3.42 4.49
N VAL A 19 -4.21 3.41 5.35
CA VAL A 19 -4.05 3.64 6.80
C VAL A 19 -3.30 2.49 7.45
N GLY A 20 -3.63 1.24 7.10
CA GLY A 20 -2.98 0.04 7.63
C GLY A 20 -1.51 -0.02 7.26
N ASP A 21 -1.19 0.20 5.99
CA ASP A 21 0.17 0.33 5.46
C ASP A 21 0.95 1.41 6.23
N ALA A 22 0.46 2.65 6.24
CA ALA A 22 1.16 3.76 6.89
C ALA A 22 1.30 3.63 8.42
N LEU A 23 0.43 2.86 9.08
CA LEU A 23 0.56 2.53 10.50
C LEU A 23 1.52 1.36 10.74
N GLY A 24 1.57 0.38 9.83
CA GLY A 24 2.39 -0.82 9.93
C GLY A 24 3.85 -0.58 9.55
N LEU A 25 4.11 0.34 8.62
CA LEU A 25 5.43 0.61 8.05
C LEU A 25 6.55 0.84 9.10
N PRO A 26 6.36 1.60 10.21
CA PRO A 26 7.39 1.72 11.26
C PRO A 26 7.81 0.41 11.95
N ALA A 27 6.96 -0.62 11.87
CA ALA A 27 7.17 -1.93 12.49
C ALA A 27 7.70 -2.97 11.50
N GLU A 28 7.84 -2.63 10.22
CA GLU A 28 8.29 -3.56 9.18
C GLU A 28 9.69 -4.12 9.52
N GLY A 29 9.85 -5.44 9.38
CA GLY A 29 11.11 -6.12 9.68
C GLY A 29 11.49 -6.19 11.17
N LEU A 30 10.67 -5.66 12.09
CA LEU A 30 10.92 -5.70 13.53
C LEU A 30 10.21 -6.88 14.20
N SER A 31 10.88 -7.52 15.15
CA SER A 31 10.24 -8.52 16.01
C SER A 31 9.25 -7.86 16.97
N ARG A 32 8.21 -8.60 17.39
CA ARG A 32 7.22 -8.13 18.38
C ARG A 32 7.88 -7.55 19.65
N ARG A 33 8.93 -8.21 20.15
CA ARG A 33 9.70 -7.73 21.33
C ARG A 33 10.41 -6.40 21.08
N ARG A 34 10.86 -6.15 19.85
CA ARG A 34 11.53 -4.89 19.48
C ARG A 34 10.52 -3.77 19.28
N VAL A 35 9.38 -4.05 18.65
CA VAL A 35 8.23 -3.13 18.55
C VAL A 35 7.77 -2.67 19.93
N GLN A 36 7.55 -3.59 20.86
CA GLN A 36 7.11 -3.27 22.23
C GLN A 36 8.14 -2.42 23.01
N ARG A 37 9.44 -2.59 22.75
CA ARG A 37 10.51 -1.80 23.38
C ARG A 37 10.63 -0.40 22.79
N LEU A 38 10.56 -0.28 21.46
CA LEU A 38 10.74 0.99 20.73
C LEU A 38 9.49 1.88 20.77
N TYR A 39 8.31 1.26 20.70
CA TYR A 39 7.04 1.96 20.55
C TYR A 39 6.13 1.70 21.75
N GLN A 40 6.38 2.45 22.82
CA GLN A 40 5.54 2.43 24.01
C GLN A 40 4.32 3.36 23.86
N GLY A 41 3.23 3.02 24.56
CA GLY A 41 1.98 3.77 24.54
C GLY A 41 1.08 3.47 23.32
N HIS A 42 0.11 4.34 23.08
CA HIS A 42 -0.90 4.16 22.02
C HIS A 42 -0.28 4.12 20.63
N TRP A 43 -0.70 3.15 19.81
CA TRP A 43 -0.27 3.03 18.42
C TRP A 43 -0.75 4.23 17.60
N ARG A 44 0.15 4.79 16.80
CA ARG A 44 -0.07 5.96 15.94
C ARG A 44 0.96 5.98 14.82
N HIS A 45 0.85 6.91 13.90
CA HIS A 45 1.89 7.14 12.90
C HIS A 45 3.20 7.63 13.55
N ARG A 46 4.34 7.17 13.04
CA ARG A 46 5.65 7.34 13.70
C ARG A 46 6.83 7.57 12.75
N LEU A 47 6.57 7.82 11.46
CA LEU A 47 7.63 8.13 10.50
C LEU A 47 7.91 9.64 10.52
N ILE A 48 8.12 10.25 9.36
CA ILE A 48 8.60 11.62 9.17
C ILE A 48 7.85 12.60 10.09
N PHE A 49 8.53 13.07 11.14
CA PHE A 49 7.99 13.96 12.19
C PHE A 49 6.68 13.46 12.86
N GLY A 50 6.57 12.15 13.10
CA GLY A 50 5.37 11.54 13.70
C GLY A 50 4.18 11.43 12.73
N ARG A 51 4.40 11.63 11.43
CA ARG A 51 3.39 11.45 10.38
C ARG A 51 3.45 10.05 9.78
N GLY A 52 2.39 9.72 9.04
CA GLY A 52 2.33 8.50 8.23
C GLY A 52 3.06 8.70 6.91
N MET A 53 3.51 7.60 6.33
CA MET A 53 4.03 7.52 4.97
C MET A 53 3.48 6.22 4.39
N ILE A 54 2.98 6.27 3.16
CA ILE A 54 2.54 5.08 2.43
C ILE A 54 3.76 4.36 1.85
N SER A 55 3.63 3.06 1.61
CA SER A 55 4.64 2.21 0.98
C SER A 55 4.15 1.62 -0.35
N ASP A 56 4.91 0.66 -0.86
CA ASP A 56 4.59 -0.10 -2.07
C ASP A 56 3.22 -0.80 -1.97
N ASP A 57 2.79 -1.20 -0.78
CA ASP A 57 1.45 -1.79 -0.57
C ASP A 57 0.33 -0.85 -1.05
N THR A 58 0.38 0.43 -0.68
CA THR A 58 -0.61 1.42 -1.14
C THR A 58 -0.44 1.74 -2.62
N GLU A 59 0.79 1.96 -3.07
CA GLU A 59 1.08 2.35 -4.45
C GLU A 59 0.65 1.26 -5.45
N HIS A 60 0.96 -0.01 -5.16
CA HIS A 60 0.54 -1.14 -5.97
C HIS A 60 -0.98 -1.34 -5.94
N THR A 61 -1.63 -1.11 -4.79
CA THR A 61 -3.10 -1.13 -4.69
C THR A 61 -3.73 -0.10 -5.63
N VAL A 62 -3.15 1.12 -5.70
CA VAL A 62 -3.61 2.16 -6.64
C VAL A 62 -3.41 1.71 -8.09
N PHE A 63 -2.28 1.08 -8.44
CA PHE A 63 -2.07 0.56 -9.79
C PHE A 63 -3.11 -0.49 -10.17
N VAL A 64 -3.42 -1.43 -9.28
CA VAL A 64 -4.46 -2.44 -9.50
C VAL A 64 -5.81 -1.78 -9.74
N ALA A 65 -6.22 -0.83 -8.89
CA ALA A 65 -7.48 -0.11 -9.03
C ALA A 65 -7.57 0.63 -10.37
N GLN A 66 -6.51 1.35 -10.76
CA GLN A 66 -6.45 2.03 -12.05
C GLN A 66 -6.51 1.06 -13.24
N CYS A 67 -5.89 -0.12 -13.12
CA CYS A 67 -5.93 -1.13 -14.17
C CYS A 67 -7.33 -1.74 -14.30
N LEU A 68 -8.02 -2.03 -13.19
CA LEU A 68 -9.41 -2.50 -13.20
C LEU A 68 -10.36 -1.46 -13.81
N LEU A 69 -10.22 -0.18 -13.46
CA LEU A 69 -11.02 0.89 -14.05
C LEU A 69 -10.81 1.03 -15.57
N ARG A 70 -9.60 0.74 -16.07
CA ARG A 70 -9.27 0.88 -17.49
C ARG A 70 -9.58 -0.35 -18.32
N HIS A 71 -9.44 -1.54 -17.73
CA HIS A 71 -9.55 -2.84 -18.40
C HIS A 71 -10.32 -3.84 -17.51
N PRO A 72 -11.61 -3.59 -17.21
CA PRO A 72 -12.39 -4.44 -16.31
C PRO A 72 -12.60 -5.86 -16.84
N ASP A 73 -12.73 -6.00 -18.17
CA ASP A 73 -13.15 -7.26 -18.82
C ASP A 73 -12.04 -7.91 -19.66
N SER A 74 -10.78 -7.47 -19.54
CA SER A 74 -9.66 -8.06 -20.29
C SER A 74 -8.45 -8.29 -19.39
N PRO A 75 -8.28 -9.53 -18.89
CA PRO A 75 -7.14 -9.92 -18.07
C PRO A 75 -5.78 -9.65 -18.74
N GLU A 76 -5.67 -9.81 -20.06
CA GLU A 76 -4.44 -9.62 -20.82
C GLU A 76 -4.04 -8.14 -20.85
N ARG A 77 -5.01 -7.25 -21.09
CA ARG A 77 -4.77 -5.80 -21.12
C ARG A 77 -4.54 -5.26 -19.71
N PHE A 78 -5.25 -5.78 -18.72
CA PHE A 78 -5.00 -5.52 -17.31
C PHE A 78 -3.55 -5.87 -16.93
N ALA A 79 -3.12 -7.11 -17.18
CA ALA A 79 -1.79 -7.60 -16.81
C ALA A 79 -0.69 -6.80 -17.51
N ARG A 80 -0.86 -6.48 -18.81
CA ARG A 80 0.09 -5.66 -19.54
C ARG A 80 0.25 -4.26 -18.93
N ARG A 81 -0.86 -3.61 -18.56
CA ARG A 81 -0.83 -2.27 -17.94
C ARG A 81 -0.22 -2.30 -16.55
N LEU A 82 -0.58 -3.29 -15.73
CA LEU A 82 -0.03 -3.46 -14.40
C LEU A 82 1.49 -3.68 -14.48
N GLY A 83 1.95 -4.54 -15.40
CA GLY A 83 3.37 -4.79 -15.62
C GLY A 83 4.15 -3.52 -16.02
N TRP A 84 3.57 -2.62 -16.82
CA TRP A 84 4.21 -1.33 -17.12
C TRP A 84 4.22 -0.38 -15.92
N SER A 85 3.17 -0.39 -15.09
CA SER A 85 3.11 0.43 -13.88
C SER A 85 4.17 0.01 -12.86
N LEU A 86 4.32 -1.30 -12.64
CA LEU A 86 5.35 -1.86 -11.75
C LEU A 86 6.78 -1.61 -12.26
N ARG A 87 7.01 -1.71 -13.57
CA ARG A 87 8.31 -1.35 -14.18
C ARG A 87 8.63 0.14 -14.00
N GLY A 88 7.65 1.01 -14.25
CA GLY A 88 7.82 2.44 -14.05
C GLY A 88 8.09 2.79 -12.58
N TRP A 89 7.37 2.14 -11.66
CA TRP A 89 7.57 2.25 -10.23
C TRP A 89 9.00 1.84 -9.83
N LEU A 90 9.47 0.66 -10.26
CA LEU A 90 10.83 0.20 -9.97
C LEU A 90 11.91 1.17 -10.49
N LEU A 91 11.71 1.73 -11.69
CA LEU A 91 12.63 2.70 -12.28
C LEU A 91 12.63 4.06 -11.57
N SER A 92 11.55 4.41 -10.87
CA SER A 92 11.43 5.68 -10.17
C SER A 92 12.20 5.74 -8.84
N LEU A 93 12.85 4.65 -8.41
CA LEU A 93 13.56 4.53 -7.13
C LEU A 93 12.80 5.17 -5.96
N PRO A 94 11.53 4.80 -5.72
CA PRO A 94 10.71 5.44 -4.72
C PRO A 94 11.36 5.30 -3.34
N ALA A 95 11.48 6.41 -2.62
CA ALA A 95 12.04 6.41 -1.28
C ALA A 95 11.16 5.56 -0.37
N GLY A 96 11.66 4.41 0.10
CA GLY A 96 10.88 3.47 0.92
C GLY A 96 10.95 2.01 0.50
N ILE A 97 11.82 1.62 -0.44
CA ILE A 97 12.06 0.21 -0.76
C ILE A 97 12.52 -0.54 0.51
N GLY A 98 11.59 -1.25 1.14
CA GLY A 98 11.89 -2.27 2.12
C GLY A 98 12.71 -3.37 1.43
N PHE A 99 13.74 -3.87 2.13
CA PHE A 99 14.61 -4.95 1.63
C PHE A 99 13.83 -6.25 1.27
N ALA A 100 12.55 -6.34 1.67
CA ALA A 100 11.65 -7.44 1.35
C ALA A 100 11.21 -7.45 -0.13
N THR A 101 10.84 -6.30 -0.70
CA THR A 101 10.35 -6.19 -2.10
C THR A 101 11.47 -6.41 -3.13
N LEU A 102 12.73 -6.16 -2.76
CA LEU A 102 13.91 -6.44 -3.60
C LEU A 102 14.34 -7.92 -3.63
N ARG A 103 13.84 -8.76 -2.71
CA ARG A 103 14.26 -10.18 -2.60
C ARG A 103 13.26 -11.18 -3.16
N ALA A 104 12.04 -10.76 -3.50
CA ALA A 104 10.99 -11.62 -4.05
C ALA A 104 11.12 -11.80 -5.57
#